data_AF-A0A7X0PE98-F1
#
_entry.id   AF-A0A7X0PE98-F1
#
_cell.length_a   1.000
_cell.length_b   1.000
_cell.length_c   1.000
_cell.angle_alpha   90.00
_cell.angle_beta   90.00
_cell.angle_gamma   90.00
#
_symmetry.space_group_name_H-M   'P 1'
#
loop_
_entity.id
_entity.type
_entity.pdbx_description
1 polymer ?
#
loop_
_entity_poly.entity_id
_entity_poly.type
_entity_poly.pdbx_seq_one_letter_code
_entity_poly.pdbx_strand_id
1 'polypeptide(L)'
;MSHTFRQHFFSPAPQSLFQPLKGCLAAALLCLACLAAPQPGRAAELDAKRQAILTSMYQPDAVLTEQTHRDFWAGFDNSNPNDPNLPGAMARMAAALKNSLAFDQAKARSYQASIQQRKPVVDAGYEQALQDRLELLRARKLSPDNILAQDKEFRESLVPVSKGKPLDAPGGAKVRMTPALIEQLLKNLDATHVRLERLLNPVWVPPAGG
;
A
#
# COMPACT_ATOMS: atom_id res chain seq x y z
N MET A 1 38.66 7.62 -37.10
CA MET A 1 38.35 8.55 -36.00
C MET A 1 36.90 9.00 -36.14
N SER A 2 36.20 9.15 -35.00
CA SER A 2 34.88 9.79 -34.81
C SER A 2 33.64 8.97 -35.23
N HIS A 3 33.03 8.22 -34.31
CA HIS A 3 32.08 8.60 -33.24
C HIS A 3 30.61 8.44 -33.68
N THR A 4 30.09 7.21 -33.55
CA THR A 4 28.66 6.92 -33.62
C THR A 4 28.05 7.14 -32.24
N PHE A 5 27.42 8.29 -32.04
CA PHE A 5 26.71 8.68 -30.83
C PHE A 5 25.39 7.88 -30.73
N ARG A 6 25.38 6.76 -30.01
CA ARG A 6 24.14 6.07 -29.65
C ARG A 6 23.47 6.84 -28.51
N GLN A 7 22.46 7.63 -28.84
CA GLN A 7 21.50 8.13 -27.86
C GLN A 7 20.71 6.94 -27.31
N HIS A 8 21.04 6.55 -26.07
CA HIS A 8 20.18 5.69 -25.28
C HIS A 8 18.92 6.49 -24.95
N PHE A 9 17.80 6.08 -25.55
CA PHE A 9 16.47 6.45 -25.12
C PHE A 9 16.31 6.06 -23.64
N PHE A 10 16.34 7.05 -22.75
CA PHE A 10 15.72 6.96 -21.44
C PHE A 10 14.21 6.87 -21.69
N SER A 11 13.72 5.64 -21.83
CA SER A 11 12.29 5.39 -21.78
C SER A 11 11.82 5.68 -20.35
N PRO A 12 10.87 6.61 -20.12
CA PRO A 12 10.35 6.86 -18.78
C PRO A 12 9.80 5.55 -18.23
N ALA A 13 10.22 5.19 -17.02
CA ALA A 13 9.74 3.99 -16.34
C ALA A 13 8.20 3.99 -16.37
N PRO A 14 7.56 2.93 -16.89
CA PRO A 14 6.12 2.93 -17.08
C PRO A 14 5.43 3.04 -15.71
N GLN A 15 4.70 4.14 -15.50
CA GLN A 15 3.88 4.41 -14.32
C GLN A 15 2.82 3.31 -14.08
N SER A 16 2.59 2.42 -15.05
CA SER A 16 1.70 1.26 -14.98
C SER A 16 2.26 0.08 -14.17
N LEU A 17 3.56 0.03 -13.88
CA LEU A 17 4.18 -1.07 -13.12
C LEU A 17 3.74 -1.13 -11.64
N PHE A 18 3.19 -0.03 -11.13
CA PHE A 18 2.70 0.10 -9.76
C PHE A 18 1.19 -0.14 -9.63
N GLN A 19 0.47 -0.39 -10.73
CA GLN A 19 -0.96 -0.68 -10.68
C GLN A 19 -1.36 -1.98 -9.92
N PRO A 20 -0.59 -3.08 -9.91
CA PRO A 20 -0.99 -4.26 -9.12
C PRO A 20 -1.01 -3.97 -7.61
N LEU A 21 -0.11 -3.11 -7.12
CA LEU A 21 -0.11 -2.66 -5.72
C LEU A 21 -1.27 -1.69 -5.44
N LYS A 22 -1.57 -0.79 -6.39
CA LYS A 22 -2.71 0.15 -6.28
C LYS A 22 -4.06 -0.57 -6.18
N GLY A 23 -4.26 -1.66 -6.93
CA GLY A 23 -5.49 -2.46 -6.91
C GLY A 23 -5.67 -3.29 -5.63
N CYS A 24 -4.59 -3.85 -5.08
CA CYS A 24 -4.64 -4.70 -3.89
C CYS A 24 -4.73 -3.91 -2.57
N LEU A 25 -4.13 -2.72 -2.50
CA LEU A 25 -4.18 -1.84 -1.32
C LEU A 25 -5.54 -1.17 -1.14
N ALA A 26 -6.15 -0.70 -2.24
CA ALA A 26 -7.46 -0.07 -2.20
C ALA A 26 -8.54 -1.04 -1.68
N ALA A 27 -8.51 -2.31 -2.10
CA ALA A 27 -9.51 -3.32 -1.76
C ALA A 27 -9.51 -3.75 -0.27
N ALA A 28 -8.36 -3.74 0.40
CA ALA A 28 -8.27 -4.09 1.81
C ALA A 28 -8.66 -2.95 2.75
N LEU A 29 -8.45 -1.71 2.30
CA LEU A 29 -8.87 -0.48 3.00
C LEU A 29 -10.33 -0.13 2.75
N LEU A 30 -10.87 -0.57 1.62
CA LEU A 30 -12.29 -0.49 1.23
C LEU A 30 -13.25 -1.08 2.28
N CYS A 31 -12.83 -2.06 3.08
CA CYS A 31 -13.68 -2.63 4.14
C CYS A 31 -13.59 -1.90 5.50
N LEU A 32 -12.71 -0.90 5.63
CA LEU A 32 -12.39 -0.25 6.91
C LEU A 32 -13.02 1.12 7.09
N ALA A 33 -13.18 1.87 6.01
CA ALA A 33 -13.80 3.19 6.04
C ALA A 33 -15.31 3.13 6.30
N CYS A 34 -15.99 2.03 5.96
CA CYS A 34 -17.45 1.88 6.02
C CYS A 34 -18.06 1.76 7.44
N LEU A 35 -17.30 1.93 8.52
CA LEU A 35 -17.72 1.59 9.89
C LEU A 35 -17.89 2.80 10.82
N ALA A 36 -17.79 4.04 10.33
CA ALA A 36 -17.67 5.21 11.22
C ALA A 36 -18.63 6.38 10.95
N ALA A 37 -19.74 6.20 10.24
CA ALA A 37 -20.62 7.33 9.91
C ALA A 37 -22.09 7.13 10.35
N PRO A 38 -22.66 8.00 11.22
CA PRO A 38 -24.02 7.84 11.77
C PRO A 38 -25.15 8.50 10.95
N GLN A 39 -24.94 8.90 9.69
CA GLN A 39 -25.94 9.63 8.89
C GLN A 39 -25.95 9.16 7.42
N PRO A 40 -26.98 8.42 6.94
CA PRO A 40 -26.88 7.58 5.75
C PRO A 40 -26.58 8.31 4.42
N GLY A 41 -26.90 9.60 4.29
CA GLY A 41 -26.63 10.38 3.06
C GLY A 41 -25.25 11.06 3.02
N ARG A 42 -24.82 11.67 4.13
CA ARG A 42 -23.49 12.32 4.25
C ARG A 42 -22.37 11.33 4.55
N ALA A 43 -22.69 10.20 5.18
CA ALA A 43 -21.77 9.09 5.48
C ALA A 43 -21.07 8.57 4.22
N ALA A 44 -21.86 8.18 3.22
CA ALA A 44 -21.34 7.56 2.00
C ALA A 44 -20.44 8.52 1.20
N GLU A 45 -20.77 9.81 1.15
CA GLU A 45 -19.95 10.81 0.48
C GLU A 45 -18.62 11.06 1.22
N LEU A 46 -18.66 11.14 2.56
CA LEU A 46 -17.46 11.29 3.38
C LEU A 46 -16.56 10.06 3.31
N ASP A 47 -17.14 8.85 3.28
CA ASP A 47 -16.40 7.61 3.14
C ASP A 47 -15.75 7.49 1.76
N ALA A 48 -16.47 7.88 0.70
CA ALA A 48 -15.91 7.95 -0.66
C ALA A 48 -14.76 8.96 -0.75
N LYS A 49 -14.90 10.13 -0.11
CA LYS A 49 -13.83 11.15 -0.04
C LYS A 49 -12.60 10.63 0.71
N ARG A 50 -12.78 9.98 1.85
CA ARG A 50 -11.69 9.33 2.61
C ARG A 50 -10.99 8.25 1.80
N GLN A 51 -11.76 7.44 1.09
CA GLN A 51 -11.22 6.41 0.21
C GLN A 51 -10.39 7.03 -0.93
N ALA A 52 -10.88 8.11 -1.53
CA ALA A 52 -10.15 8.85 -2.57
C ALA A 52 -8.84 9.43 -2.03
N ILE A 53 -8.87 10.04 -0.84
CA ILE A 53 -7.67 10.58 -0.19
C ILE A 53 -6.67 9.46 0.10
N LEU A 54 -7.09 8.36 0.74
CA LEU A 54 -6.22 7.21 1.00
C LEU A 54 -5.58 6.71 -0.29
N THR A 55 -6.38 6.48 -1.34
CA THR A 55 -5.90 6.00 -2.64
C THR A 55 -4.92 6.98 -3.28
N SER A 56 -5.16 8.29 -3.15
CA SER A 56 -4.26 9.32 -3.66
C SER A 56 -2.92 9.34 -2.92
N MET A 57 -2.89 9.07 -1.61
CA MET A 57 -1.66 9.08 -0.81
C MET A 57 -0.70 7.91 -1.10
N TYR A 58 -1.18 6.89 -1.83
CA TYR A 58 -0.34 5.82 -2.37
C TYR A 58 0.40 6.20 -3.66
N GLN A 59 0.11 7.37 -4.25
CA GLN A 59 0.87 7.82 -5.42
C GLN A 59 2.29 8.24 -5.00
N PRO A 60 3.34 7.91 -5.77
CA PRO A 60 4.72 8.27 -5.43
C PRO A 60 4.92 9.77 -5.18
N ASP A 61 4.21 10.61 -5.94
CA ASP A 61 4.25 12.07 -5.94
C ASP A 61 3.18 12.73 -5.05
N ALA A 62 2.43 11.95 -4.27
CA ALA A 62 1.42 12.49 -3.38
C ALA A 62 2.01 13.44 -2.34
N VAL A 63 1.35 14.59 -2.15
CA VAL A 63 1.67 15.58 -1.12
C VAL A 63 0.55 15.61 -0.11
N LEU A 64 0.87 15.29 1.14
CA LEU A 64 -0.06 15.45 2.25
C LEU A 64 -0.12 16.93 2.66
N THR A 65 -1.21 17.61 2.30
CA THR A 65 -1.48 18.98 2.73
C THR A 65 -2.35 19.00 3.99
N GLU A 66 -2.34 20.11 4.71
CA GLU A 66 -3.23 20.31 5.87
C GLU A 66 -4.71 20.23 5.46
N GLN A 67 -5.06 20.73 4.27
CA GLN A 67 -6.43 20.62 3.77
C GLN A 67 -6.83 19.18 3.49
N THR A 68 -5.97 18.40 2.82
CA THR A 68 -6.20 16.97 2.58
C THR A 68 -6.34 16.18 3.89
N HIS A 69 -5.55 16.54 4.90
CA HIS A 69 -5.65 15.95 6.24
C HIS A 69 -7.01 16.28 6.89
N ARG A 70 -7.41 17.57 6.87
CA ARG A 70 -8.73 18.00 7.36
C ARG A 70 -9.87 17.30 6.62
N ASP A 71 -9.78 17.16 5.30
CA ASP A 71 -10.80 16.52 4.47
C ASP A 71 -10.91 15.02 4.78
N PHE A 72 -9.80 14.36 5.09
CA PHE A 72 -9.79 12.96 5.53
C PHE A 72 -10.48 12.80 6.88
N TRP A 73 -10.21 13.70 7.82
CA TRP A 73 -10.82 13.70 9.14
C TRP A 73 -12.20 14.39 9.19
N ALA A 74 -12.68 14.95 8.08
CA ALA A 74 -13.94 15.68 8.03
C ALA A 74 -15.11 14.76 8.39
N GLY A 75 -16.01 15.25 9.26
CA GLY A 75 -17.17 14.48 9.72
C GLY A 75 -16.86 13.40 10.77
N PHE A 76 -15.60 13.26 11.20
CA PHE A 76 -15.33 12.72 12.53
C PHE A 76 -15.57 13.86 13.51
N ASP A 77 -16.66 13.78 14.26
CA ASP A 77 -17.07 14.85 15.15
C ASP A 77 -16.21 14.80 16.41
N ASN A 78 -15.18 15.65 16.48
CA ASN A 78 -14.42 15.88 17.72
C ASN A 78 -15.31 16.49 18.83
N SER A 79 -16.59 16.80 18.56
CA SER A 79 -17.53 17.35 19.53
C SER A 79 -18.09 16.31 20.52
N ASN A 80 -17.91 15.01 20.28
CA ASN A 80 -18.13 13.98 21.29
C ASN A 80 -16.87 13.12 21.52
N PRO A 81 -15.86 13.66 22.23
CA PRO A 81 -14.68 12.90 22.63
C PRO A 81 -15.00 11.70 23.54
N ASN A 82 -16.26 11.56 23.96
CA ASN A 82 -16.76 10.43 24.74
C ASN A 82 -17.46 9.36 23.88
N ASP A 83 -17.43 9.40 22.54
CA ASP A 83 -17.83 8.23 21.74
C ASP A 83 -16.82 7.10 22.00
N PRO A 84 -17.22 6.03 22.73
CA PRO A 84 -16.28 4.97 23.10
C PRO A 84 -15.80 4.15 21.89
N ASN A 85 -16.48 4.25 20.74
CA ASN A 85 -16.18 3.44 19.56
C ASN A 85 -15.22 4.12 18.58
N LEU A 86 -15.13 5.45 18.61
CA LEU A 86 -14.33 6.24 17.68
C LEU A 86 -12.81 5.97 17.81
N PRO A 87 -12.21 5.99 19.01
CA PRO A 87 -10.79 5.66 19.18
C PRO A 87 -10.46 4.23 18.73
N GLY A 88 -11.37 3.28 18.99
CA GLY A 88 -11.21 1.88 18.58
C GLY A 88 -11.31 1.68 17.07
N ALA A 89 -12.21 2.38 16.39
CA ALA A 89 -12.31 2.36 14.93
C ALA A 89 -11.06 2.96 14.26
N MET A 90 -10.58 4.09 14.77
CA MET A 90 -9.34 4.74 14.29
C MET A 90 -8.12 3.86 14.49
N ALA A 91 -7.95 3.26 15.67
CA ALA A 91 -6.86 2.34 15.95
C ALA A 91 -6.88 1.12 15.01
N ARG A 92 -8.06 0.57 14.71
CA ARG A 92 -8.22 -0.56 13.77
C ARG A 92 -7.88 -0.18 12.34
N MET A 93 -8.25 1.01 11.90
CA MET A 93 -7.88 1.53 10.57
C MET A 93 -6.37 1.73 10.46
N ALA A 94 -5.76 2.35 11.47
CA ALA A 94 -4.32 2.57 11.52
C ALA A 94 -3.54 1.24 11.56
N ALA A 95 -3.98 0.27 12.37
CA ALA A 95 -3.37 -1.05 12.44
C ALA A 95 -3.42 -1.79 11.10
N ALA A 96 -4.55 -1.74 10.39
CA ALA A 96 -4.68 -2.39 9.09
C ALA A 96 -3.85 -1.71 7.99
N LEU A 97 -3.71 -0.38 8.04
CA LEU A 97 -2.83 0.37 7.13
C LEU A 97 -1.36 0.01 7.37
N LYS A 98 -0.92 0.01 8.63
CA LYS A 98 0.43 -0.42 9.02
C LYS A 98 0.73 -1.85 8.57
N ASN A 99 -0.22 -2.77 8.80
CA ASN A 99 -0.08 -4.15 8.36
C ASN A 99 0.03 -4.26 6.83
N SER A 100 -0.78 -3.50 6.07
CA SER A 100 -0.75 -3.52 4.61
C SER A 100 0.62 -3.05 4.07
N LEU A 101 1.17 -1.98 4.65
CA LEU A 101 2.50 -1.48 4.28
C LEU A 101 3.61 -2.46 4.64
N ALA A 102 3.57 -3.06 5.84
CA ALA A 102 4.52 -4.08 6.26
C ALA A 102 4.48 -5.31 5.34
N PHE A 103 3.29 -5.73 4.93
CA PHE A 103 3.09 -6.84 4.00
C PHE A 103 3.72 -6.56 2.63
N ASP A 104 3.52 -5.36 2.08
CA ASP A 104 4.09 -4.97 0.78
C ASP A 104 5.61 -4.77 0.84
N GLN A 105 6.13 -4.20 1.93
CA GLN A 105 7.57 -4.10 2.18
C GLN A 105 8.21 -5.49 2.26
N ALA A 106 7.60 -6.43 2.99
CA ALA A 106 8.09 -7.80 3.12
C ALA A 106 8.08 -8.54 1.77
N LYS A 107 7.04 -8.34 0.93
CA LYS A 107 7.02 -8.85 -0.45
C LYS A 107 8.16 -8.29 -1.30
N ALA A 108 8.36 -6.97 -1.26
CA ALA A 108 9.44 -6.31 -2.01
C ALA A 108 10.83 -6.81 -1.57
N ARG A 109 11.07 -6.97 -0.26
CA ARG A 109 12.30 -7.55 0.30
C ARG A 109 12.49 -9.01 -0.10
N SER A 110 11.41 -9.79 -0.14
CA SER A 110 11.44 -11.18 -0.62
C SER A 110 11.87 -11.27 -2.09
N TYR A 111 11.37 -10.38 -2.95
CA TYR A 111 11.84 -10.29 -4.33
C TYR A 111 13.32 -9.90 -4.40
N GLN A 112 13.76 -8.93 -3.59
CA GLN A 112 15.15 -8.51 -3.52
C GLN A 112 16.07 -9.67 -3.15
N ALA A 113 15.75 -10.35 -2.04
CA ALA A 113 16.51 -11.49 -1.54
C ALA A 113 16.50 -12.66 -2.55
N SER A 114 15.37 -12.91 -3.19
CA SER A 114 15.24 -13.97 -4.19
C SER A 114 16.13 -13.74 -5.42
N ILE A 115 16.24 -12.49 -5.88
CA ILE A 115 17.15 -12.13 -6.98
C ILE A 115 18.61 -12.27 -6.55
N GLN A 116 18.96 -11.75 -5.36
CA GLN A 116 20.33 -11.79 -4.85
C GLN A 116 20.82 -13.22 -4.64
N GLN A 117 19.98 -14.09 -4.06
CA GLN A 117 20.33 -15.47 -3.75
C GLN A 117 20.04 -16.45 -4.90
N ARG A 118 19.40 -15.99 -6.00
CA ARG A 118 18.99 -16.80 -7.16
C ARG A 118 18.14 -18.03 -6.79
N LYS A 119 17.40 -17.94 -5.69
CA LYS A 119 16.44 -18.96 -5.23
C LYS A 119 15.21 -18.28 -4.62
N PRO A 120 14.05 -18.94 -4.53
CA PRO A 120 12.90 -18.38 -3.83
C PRO A 120 13.23 -18.15 -2.35
N VAL A 121 13.13 -16.90 -1.89
CA VAL A 121 13.35 -16.49 -0.50
C VAL A 121 12.18 -15.63 -0.06
N VAL A 122 11.64 -15.94 1.10
CA VAL A 122 10.57 -15.18 1.77
C VAL A 122 11.19 -14.43 2.95
N ASP A 123 10.91 -13.14 3.04
CA ASP A 123 11.31 -12.29 4.17
C ASP A 123 10.63 -12.76 5.46
N ALA A 124 11.36 -12.77 6.58
CA ALA A 124 10.81 -13.24 7.85
C ALA A 124 9.61 -12.41 8.34
N GLY A 125 9.55 -11.11 8.01
CA GLY A 125 8.44 -10.24 8.34
C GLY A 125 7.16 -10.55 7.53
N TYR A 126 7.27 -11.31 6.44
CA TYR A 126 6.12 -11.64 5.60
C TYR A 126 5.11 -12.54 6.33
N GLU A 127 5.58 -13.59 7.00
CA GLU A 127 4.68 -14.55 7.68
C GLU A 127 3.93 -13.87 8.84
N GLN A 128 4.60 -13.01 9.61
CA GLN A 128 3.95 -12.22 10.65
C GLN A 128 2.90 -11.28 10.06
N ALA A 129 3.25 -10.54 9.00
CA ALA A 129 2.31 -9.63 8.36
C ALA A 129 1.10 -10.37 7.73
N LEU A 130 1.30 -11.57 7.19
CA LEU A 130 0.23 -12.44 6.70
C LEU A 130 -0.69 -12.87 7.84
N GLN A 131 -0.12 -13.34 8.95
CA GLN A 131 -0.88 -13.77 10.12
C GLN A 131 -1.73 -12.62 10.67
N ASP A 132 -1.12 -11.46 10.92
CA ASP A 132 -1.81 -10.25 11.39
C ASP A 132 -3.00 -9.90 10.47
N ARG A 133 -2.82 -10.01 9.15
CA ARG A 133 -3.87 -9.73 8.17
C ARG A 133 -5.02 -10.73 8.24
N LEU A 134 -4.71 -12.02 8.41
CA LEU A 134 -5.72 -13.07 8.58
C LEU A 134 -6.48 -12.90 9.90
N GLU A 135 -5.80 -12.49 10.97
CA GLU A 135 -6.42 -12.17 12.26
C GLU A 135 -7.36 -10.96 12.16
N LEU A 136 -6.96 -9.92 11.45
CA LEU A 136 -7.80 -8.75 11.17
C LEU A 136 -9.07 -9.13 10.38
N LEU A 137 -8.97 -10.02 9.39
CA LEU A 137 -10.14 -10.51 8.64
C LEU A 137 -11.05 -11.38 9.52
N ARG A 138 -10.47 -12.29 10.32
CA ARG A 138 -11.21 -13.15 11.26
C ARG A 138 -11.98 -12.32 12.28
N ALA A 139 -11.35 -11.29 12.86
CA ALA A 139 -11.99 -10.40 13.82
C ALA A 139 -13.22 -9.67 13.23
N ARG A 140 -13.28 -9.54 11.90
CA ARG A 140 -14.38 -8.90 11.17
C ARG A 140 -15.31 -9.87 10.48
N LYS A 141 -15.12 -11.18 10.66
CA LYS A 141 -15.88 -12.24 9.99
C LYS A 141 -15.85 -12.10 8.46
N LEU A 142 -14.73 -11.61 7.91
CA LEU A 142 -14.51 -11.49 6.47
C LEU A 142 -13.80 -12.75 5.95
N SER A 143 -14.08 -13.13 4.70
CA SER A 143 -13.41 -14.29 4.08
C SER A 143 -11.90 -14.03 3.88
N PRO A 144 -11.03 -15.00 4.20
CA PRO A 144 -9.60 -14.93 3.93
C PRO A 144 -9.21 -15.32 2.50
N ASP A 145 -10.13 -15.82 1.67
CA ASP A 145 -9.81 -16.49 0.40
C ASP A 145 -8.97 -15.62 -0.54
N ASN A 146 -9.29 -14.33 -0.64
CA ASN A 146 -8.53 -13.40 -1.48
C ASN A 146 -7.09 -13.21 -0.99
N ILE A 147 -6.87 -13.18 0.32
CA ILE A 147 -5.52 -13.04 0.89
C ILE A 147 -4.72 -14.34 0.71
N LEU A 148 -5.37 -15.49 0.85
CA LEU A 148 -4.74 -16.79 0.60
C LEU A 148 -4.40 -17.01 -0.87
N ALA A 149 -5.26 -16.56 -1.79
CA ALA A 149 -4.97 -16.56 -3.23
C ALA A 149 -3.77 -15.66 -3.55
N GLN A 150 -3.72 -14.46 -2.98
CA GLN A 150 -2.57 -13.54 -3.14
C GLN A 150 -1.28 -14.09 -2.54
N ASP A 151 -1.36 -14.84 -1.42
CA ASP A 151 -0.19 -15.51 -0.84
C ASP A 151 0.35 -16.58 -1.80
N LYS A 152 -0.53 -17.41 -2.33
CA LYS A 152 -0.18 -18.43 -3.32
C LYS A 152 0.47 -17.80 -4.55
N GLU A 153 -0.17 -16.81 -5.16
CA GLU A 153 0.37 -16.10 -6.33
C GLU A 153 1.74 -15.48 -6.04
N PHE A 154 1.90 -14.86 -4.86
CA PHE A 154 3.16 -14.29 -4.44
C PHE A 154 4.25 -15.35 -4.34
N ARG A 155 4.02 -16.45 -3.63
CA ARG A 155 5.02 -17.53 -3.48
C ARG A 155 5.38 -18.16 -4.82
N GLU A 156 4.39 -18.39 -5.69
CA GLU A 156 4.61 -18.90 -7.05
C GLU A 156 5.46 -17.94 -7.88
N SER A 157 5.30 -16.62 -7.70
CA SER A 157 6.07 -15.59 -8.41
C SER A 157 7.56 -15.54 -8.04
N LEU A 158 7.97 -16.05 -6.88
CA LEU A 158 9.38 -16.03 -6.44
C LEU A 158 10.28 -16.93 -7.29
N VAL A 159 9.74 -18.01 -7.86
CA VAL A 159 10.49 -18.94 -8.73
C VAL A 159 10.93 -18.27 -10.03
N PRO A 160 10.05 -17.65 -10.84
CA PRO A 160 10.47 -16.91 -12.02
C PRO A 160 11.32 -15.67 -11.67
N VAL A 161 11.00 -14.93 -10.58
CA VAL A 161 11.77 -13.74 -10.18
C VAL A 161 13.22 -14.08 -9.81
N SER A 162 13.44 -15.14 -9.02
CA SER A 162 14.80 -15.59 -8.67
C SER A 162 15.64 -16.01 -9.88
N LYS A 163 14.99 -16.38 -10.99
CA LYS A 163 15.59 -16.70 -12.28
C LYS A 163 15.67 -15.50 -13.24
N GLY A 164 15.28 -14.31 -12.80
CA GLY A 164 15.24 -13.09 -13.62
C GLY A 164 14.24 -13.16 -14.77
N LYS A 165 13.24 -14.04 -14.71
CA LYS A 165 12.20 -14.16 -15.74
C LYS A 165 11.15 -13.06 -15.55
N PRO A 166 10.53 -12.57 -16.64
CA PRO A 166 9.44 -11.62 -16.53
C PRO A 166 8.21 -12.26 -15.87
N LEU A 167 7.50 -11.44 -15.09
CA LEU A 167 6.18 -11.72 -14.56
C LEU A 167 5.11 -11.07 -15.45
N ASP A 168 3.92 -11.65 -15.47
CA ASP A 168 2.76 -11.03 -16.10
C ASP A 168 2.18 -9.96 -15.15
N ALA A 169 1.98 -8.76 -15.67
CA ALA A 169 1.33 -7.65 -14.99
C ALA A 169 -0.11 -7.46 -15.47
N PRO A 170 -0.95 -6.77 -14.68
CA PRO A 170 -2.29 -6.38 -15.12
C PRO A 170 -2.24 -5.65 -16.47
N GLY A 171 -3.11 -6.05 -17.41
CA GLY A 171 -3.10 -5.53 -18.78
C GLY A 171 -2.17 -6.27 -19.75
N GLY A 172 -1.61 -7.41 -19.34
CA GLY A 172 -0.83 -8.31 -20.21
C GLY A 172 0.62 -7.86 -20.45
N ALA A 173 1.07 -6.79 -19.80
CA ALA A 173 2.44 -6.33 -19.87
C ALA A 173 3.37 -7.31 -19.14
N LYS A 174 4.58 -7.53 -19.67
CA LYS A 174 5.59 -8.39 -19.03
C LYS A 174 6.63 -7.55 -18.31
N VAL A 175 6.83 -7.81 -17.03
CA VAL A 175 7.66 -7.01 -16.12
C VAL A 175 8.78 -7.86 -15.57
N ARG A 176 10.02 -7.43 -15.82
CA ARG A 176 11.18 -8.05 -15.17
C ARG A 176 11.48 -7.32 -13.86
N MET A 177 11.40 -8.04 -12.75
CA MET A 177 11.86 -7.52 -11.46
C MET A 177 13.39 -7.40 -11.49
N THR A 178 13.89 -6.17 -11.35
CA THR A 178 15.32 -5.85 -11.27
C THR A 178 15.66 -5.26 -9.91
N PRO A 179 16.93 -5.32 -9.45
CA PRO A 179 17.33 -4.70 -8.19
C PRO A 179 16.97 -3.20 -8.12
N ALA A 180 17.19 -2.45 -9.20
CA ALA A 180 16.87 -1.02 -9.26
C ALA A 180 15.36 -0.76 -9.14
N LEU A 181 14.53 -1.57 -9.79
CA LEU A 181 13.07 -1.47 -9.69
C LEU A 181 12.59 -1.75 -8.26
N ILE A 182 13.17 -2.76 -7.60
CA ILE A 182 12.81 -3.12 -6.23
C ILE A 182 13.27 -2.05 -5.24
N GLU A 183 14.46 -1.50 -5.42
CA GLU A 183 14.95 -0.39 -4.59
C GLU A 183 14.05 0.84 -4.73
N GLN A 184 13.64 1.18 -5.96
CA GLN A 184 12.68 2.25 -6.20
C GLN A 184 11.32 1.96 -5.55
N LEU A 185 10.85 0.72 -5.63
CA LEU A 185 9.62 0.30 -4.97
C LEU A 185 9.71 0.47 -3.45
N LEU A 186 10.79 0.00 -2.82
CA LEU A 186 11.00 0.13 -1.38
C LEU A 186 11.03 1.61 -0.96
N LYS A 187 11.77 2.46 -1.69
CA LYS A 187 11.78 3.91 -1.46
C LYS A 187 10.37 4.53 -1.54
N ASN A 188 9.58 4.13 -2.54
CA ASN A 188 8.21 4.60 -2.70
C ASN A 188 7.29 4.10 -1.57
N LEU A 189 7.46 2.87 -1.11
CA LEU A 189 6.71 2.31 0.02
C LEU A 189 7.06 3.04 1.33
N ASP A 190 8.33 3.34 1.56
CA ASP A 190 8.77 4.09 2.74
C ASP A 190 8.23 5.52 2.74
N ALA A 191 8.29 6.21 1.60
CA ALA A 191 7.69 7.55 1.46
C ALA A 191 6.17 7.51 1.68
N THR A 192 5.50 6.47 1.18
CA THR A 192 4.07 6.25 1.37
C THR A 192 3.74 5.97 2.84
N HIS A 193 4.56 5.18 3.53
CA HIS A 193 4.41 4.92 4.95
C HIS A 193 4.47 6.21 5.76
N VAL A 194 5.48 7.05 5.54
CA VAL A 194 5.61 8.34 6.23
C VAL A 194 4.40 9.24 5.99
N ARG A 195 3.90 9.32 4.75
CA ARG A 195 2.71 10.11 4.41
C ARG A 195 1.45 9.57 5.08
N LEU A 196 1.22 8.27 5.02
CA LEU A 196 0.03 7.65 5.59
C LEU A 196 0.05 7.68 7.11
N GLU A 197 1.20 7.49 7.75
CA GLU A 197 1.34 7.63 9.20
C GLU A 197 0.95 9.04 9.67
N ARG A 198 1.36 10.08 8.93
CA ARG A 198 0.94 11.47 9.19
C ARG A 198 -0.53 11.72 8.89
N LEU A 199 -1.08 11.17 7.81
CA LEU A 199 -2.51 11.27 7.49
C LEU A 199 -3.36 10.66 8.62
N LEU A 200 -2.92 9.53 9.16
CA LEU A 200 -3.63 8.76 10.20
C LEU A 200 -3.44 9.31 11.60
N ASN A 201 -2.57 10.30 11.80
CA ASN A 201 -2.55 11.06 13.03
C ASN A 201 -3.77 11.98 13.05
N PRO A 202 -4.69 11.89 14.04
CA PRO A 202 -5.82 12.82 14.13
C PRO A 202 -5.40 14.27 14.30
N VAL A 203 -4.20 14.51 14.83
CA VAL A 203 -3.63 15.84 15.03
C VAL A 203 -2.73 16.17 13.84
N TRP A 204 -2.97 17.30 13.21
CA TRP A 204 -2.08 17.80 12.16
C TRP A 204 -0.71 18.14 12.76
N VAL A 205 0.33 17.51 12.22
CA VAL A 205 1.72 17.85 12.50
C VAL A 205 2.36 18.30 11.19
N PRO A 206 2.87 19.55 11.11
CA PRO A 206 3.51 20.04 9.89
C PRO A 206 4.75 19.20 9.54
N PRO A 207 5.15 19.13 8.26
CA PRO A 207 6.37 18.42 7.88
C PRO A 207 7.55 19.04 8.64
N ALA A 208 8.41 18.23 9.24
CA ALA A 208 9.70 18.73 9.70
C ALA A 208 10.43 19.30 8.47
N GLY A 209 10.81 20.59 8.54
CA GLY A 209 11.12 21.47 7.43
C GLY A 209 11.79 20.85 6.20
N GLY A 210 11.24 21.18 5.03
CA GLY A 210 11.94 21.22 3.75
C GLY A 210 12.09 22.68 3.31
#